data_AF-W2TIH4-F1
#
_entry.id   AF-W2TIH4-F1
#
_cell.length_a   1.000
_cell.length_b   1.000
_cell.length_c   1.000
_cell.angle_alpha   90.00
_cell.angle_beta   90.00
_cell.angle_gamma   90.00
#
_symmetry.space_group_name_H-M   'P 1'
#
loop_
_entity.id
_entity.type
_entity.pdbx_description
1 polymer ?
#
loop_
_entity_poly.entity_id
_entity_poly.type
_entity_poly.pdbx_seq_one_letter_code
_entity_poly.pdbx_strand_id
1 'polypeptide(L)'
;MSKSRLAPLRAAATIPRIELLALAIGAKLTNFLKTQIDTPMQKCYIWSGSKVTLQWSKCEKSLPVVINNRVNIIRTNAPWAMLRYVPSNLNAADIGSRGMAEEDFLHSELWFHGPKFLLDKEETLPEDITHPASLHGEVVDCFLTSDTDSAHIPLFDELRFSSWLRLLNTVIIILLFVVKKSSKAKHRFSDKRNQLLSIAEIIICRQAQLRYPPSETIKKQLNLHLYTP
;
A
#
# COMPACT_ATOMS: atom_id res chain seq x y z
N MET A 1 -9.23 -23.48 11.64
CA MET A 1 -9.36 -22.62 10.45
C MET A 1 -7.97 -22.34 9.89
N SER A 2 -7.54 -22.98 8.79
CA SER A 2 -6.16 -22.88 8.27
C SER A 2 -6.05 -22.58 6.76
N LYS A 3 -7.10 -22.05 6.15
CA LYS A 3 -7.09 -21.78 4.70
C LYS A 3 -6.53 -20.39 4.41
N SER A 4 -5.28 -20.32 3.96
CA SER A 4 -4.70 -19.12 3.36
C SER A 4 -5.42 -18.79 2.05
N ARG A 5 -5.74 -17.51 1.81
CA ARG A 5 -6.42 -17.04 0.60
C ARG A 5 -5.41 -16.31 -0.28
N LEU A 6 -5.10 -16.88 -1.44
CA LEU A 6 -4.20 -16.27 -2.42
C LEU A 6 -4.87 -15.09 -3.14
N ALA A 7 -4.07 -14.11 -3.55
CA ALA A 7 -4.55 -12.96 -4.31
C ALA A 7 -5.12 -13.40 -5.67
N PRO A 8 -6.22 -12.80 -6.16
CA PRO A 8 -6.83 -13.16 -7.45
C PRO A 8 -5.90 -12.83 -8.63
N LEU A 9 -5.70 -13.77 -9.53
CA LEU A 9 -4.83 -13.59 -10.72
C LEU A 9 -5.39 -12.62 -11.77
N ARG A 10 -6.72 -12.40 -11.78
CA ARG A 10 -7.44 -11.68 -12.86
C ARG A 10 -7.83 -10.24 -12.51
N ALA A 11 -7.74 -9.84 -11.25
CA ALA A 11 -7.96 -8.46 -10.81
C ALA A 11 -6.84 -8.09 -9.83
N ALA A 12 -6.02 -7.11 -10.20
CA ALA A 12 -4.90 -6.67 -9.37
C ALA A 12 -5.43 -5.98 -8.10
N ALA A 13 -5.67 -6.75 -7.05
CA ALA A 13 -5.82 -6.22 -5.71
C ALA A 13 -4.46 -5.66 -5.28
N THR A 14 -4.41 -4.38 -4.93
CA THR A 14 -3.19 -3.76 -4.41
C THR A 14 -2.87 -4.32 -3.03
N ILE A 15 -1.59 -4.33 -2.65
CA ILE A 15 -1.14 -4.81 -1.32
C ILE A 15 -1.98 -4.17 -0.20
N PRO A 16 -2.20 -2.83 -0.15
CA PRO A 16 -3.02 -2.23 0.90
C PRO A 16 -4.46 -2.72 0.95
N ARG A 17 -5.07 -3.06 -0.21
CA ARG A 17 -6.43 -3.61 -0.25
C ARG A 17 -6.48 -5.05 0.27
N ILE A 18 -5.43 -5.85 0.04
CA ILE A 18 -5.29 -7.20 0.58
C ILE A 18 -5.07 -7.14 2.09
N GLU A 19 -4.19 -6.25 2.55
CA GLU A 19 -3.94 -6.02 3.98
C GLU A 19 -5.20 -5.55 4.71
N LEU A 20 -5.97 -4.63 4.10
CA LEU A 20 -7.26 -4.19 4.65
C LEU A 20 -8.29 -5.34 4.70
N LEU A 21 -8.28 -6.22 3.71
CA LEU A 21 -9.13 -7.41 3.73
C LEU A 21 -8.70 -8.36 4.85
N ALA A 22 -7.40 -8.58 5.04
CA ALA A 22 -6.87 -9.39 6.13
C ALA A 22 -7.30 -8.84 7.49
N LEU A 23 -7.20 -7.52 7.69
CA LEU A 23 -7.68 -6.87 8.91
C LEU A 23 -9.19 -7.04 9.12
N ALA A 24 -10.00 -6.92 8.06
CA ALA A 24 -11.44 -7.14 8.14
C ALA A 24 -11.81 -8.60 8.48
N ILE A 25 -11.03 -9.57 8.00
CA ILE A 25 -11.18 -10.98 8.39
C ILE A 25 -10.78 -11.17 9.86
N GLY A 26 -9.66 -10.57 10.28
CA GLY A 26 -9.22 -10.54 11.67
C GLY A 26 -10.30 -10.03 12.62
N ALA A 27 -10.92 -8.89 12.30
CA ALA A 27 -12.00 -8.32 13.12
C ALA A 27 -13.21 -9.27 13.28
N LYS A 28 -13.62 -9.96 12.21
CA LYS A 28 -14.68 -10.97 12.28
C LYS A 28 -14.30 -12.16 13.16
N LEU A 29 -13.06 -12.64 13.02
CA LEU A 29 -12.54 -13.73 13.83
C LEU A 29 -12.48 -13.34 15.31
N THR A 30 -11.97 -12.14 15.59
CA THR A 30 -11.90 -11.58 16.94
C THR A 30 -13.29 -11.48 17.59
N ASN A 31 -14.30 -11.05 16.83
CA ASN A 31 -15.68 -11.04 17.31
C ASN A 31 -16.20 -12.44 17.62
N PHE A 32 -15.97 -13.38 16.71
CA PHE A 32 -16.34 -14.79 16.92
C PHE A 32 -15.66 -15.37 18.16
N LEU A 33 -14.35 -15.17 18.32
CA LEU A 33 -13.62 -15.66 19.49
C LEU A 33 -14.16 -15.06 20.80
N LYS A 34 -14.50 -13.77 20.80
CA LYS A 34 -15.11 -13.13 21.98
C LYS A 34 -16.44 -13.76 22.39
N THR A 35 -17.23 -14.27 21.45
CA THR A 35 -18.51 -14.93 21.78
C THR A 35 -18.35 -16.39 22.16
N GLN A 36 -17.21 -17.01 21.87
CA GLN A 36 -16.96 -18.43 22.15
C GLN A 36 -16.07 -18.65 23.38
N ILE A 37 -15.32 -17.64 23.82
CA ILE A 37 -14.43 -17.74 24.97
C ILE A 37 -15.19 -17.28 26.22
N ASP A 38 -15.36 -18.18 27.19
CA ASP A 38 -16.03 -17.92 28.47
C ASP A 38 -15.18 -17.11 29.47
N THR A 39 -13.97 -16.72 29.06
CA THR A 39 -13.08 -15.91 29.90
C THR A 39 -13.30 -14.42 29.63
N PRO A 40 -13.51 -13.58 30.66
CA PRO A 40 -13.67 -12.15 30.48
C PRO A 40 -12.39 -11.52 29.91
N MET A 41 -12.48 -11.03 28.68
CA MET A 41 -11.38 -10.36 28.01
C MET A 41 -11.37 -8.87 28.35
N GLN A 42 -10.39 -8.45 29.16
CA GLN A 42 -10.25 -7.05 29.59
C GLN A 42 -9.80 -6.13 28.45
N LYS A 43 -8.83 -6.58 27.65
CA LYS A 43 -8.26 -5.84 26.52
C LYS A 43 -8.08 -6.77 25.33
N CYS A 44 -8.18 -6.20 24.14
CA CYS A 44 -7.97 -6.94 22.90
C CYS A 44 -7.30 -6.06 21.88
N TYR A 45 -6.32 -6.65 21.20
CA TYR A 45 -5.51 -5.98 20.19
C TYR A 45 -5.61 -6.75 18.89
N ILE A 46 -5.71 -6.01 17.78
CA ILE A 46 -5.55 -6.55 16.43
C ILE A 46 -4.35 -5.85 15.81
N TRP A 47 -3.30 -6.63 15.55
CA TRP A 47 -2.04 -6.14 15.02
C TRP A 47 -2.02 -6.24 13.49
N SER A 48 -1.53 -5.20 12.82
CA SER A 48 -1.34 -5.19 11.36
C SER A 48 0.04 -4.66 10.99
N GLY A 49 0.67 -5.30 10.00
CA GLY A 49 1.91 -4.84 9.39
C GLY A 49 1.74 -3.66 8.41
N SER A 50 0.51 -3.21 8.18
CA SER A 50 0.20 -2.15 7.20
C SER A 50 -0.25 -0.87 7.90
N LYS A 51 0.64 0.13 7.96
CA LYS A 51 0.32 1.47 8.46
C LYS A 51 -0.83 2.11 7.69
N VAL A 52 -0.86 1.94 6.36
CA VAL A 52 -1.93 2.44 5.49
C VAL A 52 -3.29 1.86 5.89
N THR A 53 -3.34 0.55 6.10
CA THR A 53 -4.58 -0.15 6.49
C THR A 53 -5.11 0.34 7.83
N LEU A 54 -4.21 0.54 8.79
CA LEU A 54 -4.56 1.08 10.11
C LEU A 54 -5.04 2.54 10.00
N GLN A 55 -4.38 3.37 9.20
CA GLN A 55 -4.79 4.75 8.94
C GLN A 55 -6.18 4.82 8.31
N TRP A 56 -6.48 4.02 7.28
CA TRP A 56 -7.83 3.95 6.70
C TRP A 56 -8.87 3.51 7.74
N SER A 57 -8.51 2.58 8.62
CA SER A 57 -9.42 2.10 9.67
C SER A 57 -9.74 3.17 10.73
N LYS A 58 -8.81 4.11 10.97
CA LYS A 58 -8.99 5.26 11.89
C LYS A 58 -9.49 6.52 11.19
N CYS A 59 -9.60 6.55 9.86
CA CYS A 59 -9.99 7.72 9.09
C CYS A 59 -11.50 8.00 9.19
N GLU A 60 -11.87 9.23 9.54
CA GLU A 60 -13.27 9.69 9.59
C GLU A 60 -13.77 10.29 8.27
N LYS A 61 -12.85 10.58 7.33
CA LYS A 61 -13.20 11.14 6.02
C LYS A 61 -13.82 10.08 5.09
N SER A 62 -14.50 10.56 4.05
CA SER A 62 -15.02 9.70 2.99
C SER A 62 -13.88 8.94 2.30
N LEU A 63 -13.96 7.61 2.31
CA LEU A 63 -13.04 6.71 1.63
C LEU A 63 -13.71 6.12 0.38
N PRO A 64 -12.93 5.70 -0.63
CA PRO A 64 -13.47 4.96 -1.77
C PRO A 64 -14.34 3.79 -1.30
N VAL A 65 -15.48 3.56 -1.96
CA VAL A 65 -16.52 2.59 -1.55
C VAL A 65 -15.94 1.22 -1.19
N VAL A 66 -14.99 0.72 -1.99
CA VAL A 66 -14.33 -0.58 -1.75
C VAL A 66 -13.63 -0.60 -0.39
N ILE A 67 -12.88 0.46 -0.06
CA ILE A 67 -12.15 0.61 1.21
C ILE A 67 -13.14 0.81 2.34
N ASN A 68 -14.09 1.74 2.16
CA ASN A 68 -15.09 2.10 3.17
C ASN A 68 -15.90 0.88 3.64
N ASN A 69 -16.32 0.01 2.70
CA ASN A 69 -17.05 -1.21 3.03
C ASN A 69 -16.25 -2.15 3.93
N ARG A 70 -14.91 -2.23 3.80
CA ARG A 70 -14.07 -3.08 4.67
C ARG A 70 -13.81 -2.39 6.01
N VAL A 71 -13.60 -1.08 6.01
CA VAL A 71 -13.50 -0.29 7.26
C VAL A 71 -14.77 -0.44 8.10
N ASN A 72 -15.95 -0.40 7.48
CA ASN A 72 -17.22 -0.64 8.18
C ASN A 72 -17.28 -2.05 8.77
N ILE A 73 -16.84 -3.08 8.04
CA ILE A 73 -16.75 -4.45 8.59
C ILE A 73 -15.88 -4.48 9.85
N ILE A 74 -14.71 -3.84 9.82
CA ILE A 74 -13.79 -3.78 10.97
C ILE A 74 -14.47 -3.11 12.17
N ARG A 75 -15.04 -1.91 11.96
CA ARG A 75 -15.69 -1.12 13.02
C ARG A 75 -16.92 -1.81 13.61
N THR A 76 -17.72 -2.50 12.79
CA THR A 76 -18.92 -3.19 13.28
C THR A 76 -18.60 -4.48 14.03
N ASN A 77 -17.56 -5.23 13.62
CA ASN A 77 -17.26 -6.53 14.24
C ASN A 77 -16.34 -6.39 15.46
N ALA A 78 -15.42 -5.44 15.47
CA ALA A 78 -14.47 -5.27 16.57
C ALA A 78 -14.35 -3.81 17.05
N PRO A 79 -15.47 -3.12 17.40
CA PRO A 79 -15.42 -1.72 17.86
C PRO A 79 -14.66 -1.54 19.18
N TRP A 80 -14.55 -2.62 19.96
CA TRP A 80 -13.89 -2.67 21.27
C TRP A 80 -12.43 -3.11 21.19
N ALA A 81 -11.93 -3.51 20.02
CA ALA A 81 -10.56 -3.94 19.85
C ALA A 81 -9.65 -2.76 19.48
N MET A 82 -8.46 -2.72 20.08
CA MET A 82 -7.44 -1.74 19.76
C MET A 82 -6.66 -2.16 18.53
N LEU A 83 -6.66 -1.33 17.49
CA LEU A 83 -5.84 -1.57 16.30
C LEU A 83 -4.42 -1.03 16.54
N ARG A 84 -3.41 -1.87 16.28
CA ARG A 84 -1.99 -1.54 16.51
C ARG A 84 -1.11 -1.94 15.33
N TYR A 85 0.01 -1.25 15.18
CA TYR A 85 1.02 -1.56 14.19
C TYR A 85 2.03 -2.58 14.72
N VAL A 86 2.39 -3.56 13.90
CA VAL A 86 3.53 -4.46 14.16
C VAL A 86 4.53 -4.34 13.00
N PRO A 87 5.83 -4.13 13.27
CA PRO A 87 6.86 -4.17 12.24
C PRO A 87 6.93 -5.54 11.53
N SER A 88 7.28 -5.56 10.24
CA SER A 88 7.32 -6.82 9.46
C SER A 88 8.26 -7.88 10.04
N ASN A 89 9.39 -7.47 10.64
CA ASN A 89 10.32 -8.40 11.30
C ASN A 89 9.77 -9.02 12.60
N LEU A 90 8.64 -8.50 13.12
CA LEU A 90 7.96 -9.01 14.31
C LEU A 90 6.54 -9.54 13.99
N ASN A 91 6.15 -9.55 12.70
CA ASN A 91 4.82 -9.95 12.27
C ASN A 91 4.82 -11.42 11.82
N ALA A 92 4.42 -12.34 12.70
CA ALA A 92 4.33 -13.76 12.35
C ALA A 92 3.40 -14.03 11.14
N ALA A 93 2.39 -13.20 10.91
CA ALA A 93 1.48 -13.35 9.77
C ALA A 93 2.16 -13.10 8.41
N ASP A 94 3.26 -12.34 8.37
CA ASP A 94 4.05 -12.13 7.16
C ASP A 94 4.70 -13.46 6.69
N ILE A 95 5.15 -14.31 7.64
CA ILE A 95 5.75 -15.62 7.34
C ILE A 95 4.76 -16.50 6.56
N GLY A 96 3.51 -16.57 7.03
CA GLY A 96 2.47 -17.39 6.39
C GLY A 96 1.92 -16.81 5.07
N SER A 97 2.09 -15.52 4.81
CA SER A 97 1.55 -14.86 3.61
C SER A 97 2.59 -14.66 2.50
N ARG A 98 3.86 -14.44 2.85
CA ARG A 98 4.97 -14.24 1.90
C ARG A 98 5.73 -15.52 1.59
N GLY A 99 5.64 -16.52 2.47
CA GLY A 99 6.43 -17.73 2.41
C GLY A 99 7.82 -17.54 3.03
N MET A 100 8.39 -18.66 3.47
CA MET A 100 9.71 -18.76 4.08
C MET A 100 10.33 -20.09 3.61
N ALA A 101 11.66 -20.17 3.56
CA ALA A 101 12.33 -21.44 3.27
C ALA A 101 11.98 -22.49 4.35
N GLU A 102 11.91 -23.76 3.98
CA GLU A 102 11.49 -24.83 4.89
C GLU A 102 12.39 -24.92 6.13
N GLU A 103 13.70 -24.85 5.92
CA GLU A 103 14.71 -24.87 6.99
C GLU A 103 14.53 -23.69 7.96
N ASP A 104 14.34 -22.48 7.44
CA ASP A 104 14.09 -21.28 8.28
C ASP A 104 12.74 -21.36 9.00
N PHE A 105 11.73 -21.93 8.36
CA PHE A 105 10.39 -22.07 8.94
C PHE A 105 10.41 -23.02 10.14
N LEU A 106 11.10 -24.16 10.04
CA LEU A 106 11.23 -25.14 11.12
C LEU A 106 11.91 -24.57 12.37
N HIS A 107 12.78 -23.58 12.20
CA HIS A 107 13.50 -22.90 13.28
C HIS A 107 12.92 -21.52 13.62
N SER A 108 11.72 -21.20 13.13
CA SER A 108 11.13 -19.87 13.31
C SER A 108 10.51 -19.68 14.69
N GLU A 109 11.30 -19.12 15.61
CA GLU A 109 10.84 -18.69 16.93
C GLU A 109 9.62 -17.77 16.85
N LEU A 110 9.61 -16.85 15.87
CA LEU A 110 8.52 -15.89 15.70
C LEU A 110 7.20 -16.57 15.32
N TRP A 111 7.22 -17.64 14.52
CA TRP A 111 5.99 -18.34 14.11
C TRP A 111 5.42 -19.20 15.24
N PHE A 112 6.28 -19.97 15.92
CA PHE A 112 5.85 -20.94 16.93
C PHE A 112 5.60 -20.31 18.30
N HIS A 113 6.39 -19.31 18.69
CA HIS A 113 6.29 -18.67 20.01
C HIS A 113 5.67 -17.28 19.96
N GLY A 114 5.52 -16.70 18.77
CA GLY A 114 5.04 -15.33 18.61
C GLY A 114 6.10 -14.29 18.97
N PRO A 115 5.80 -13.00 18.77
CA PRO A 115 6.72 -11.94 19.10
C PRO A 115 6.82 -11.73 20.62
N LYS A 116 8.06 -11.58 21.11
CA LYS A 116 8.38 -11.48 22.55
C LYS A 116 7.61 -10.37 23.27
N PHE A 117 7.36 -9.24 22.61
CA PHE A 117 6.64 -8.11 23.22
C PHE A 117 5.20 -8.45 23.64
N LEU A 118 4.60 -9.53 23.12
CA LEU A 118 3.27 -9.99 23.57
C LEU A 118 3.34 -10.77 24.90
N LEU A 119 4.52 -11.25 25.28
CA LEU A 119 4.77 -11.95 26.54
C LEU A 119 5.23 -10.98 27.65
N ASP A 120 5.73 -9.81 27.25
CA ASP A 120 6.17 -8.77 28.17
C ASP A 120 4.99 -7.95 28.74
N LYS A 121 5.28 -7.09 29.72
CA LYS A 121 4.26 -6.22 30.35
C LYS A 121 3.69 -5.24 29.33
N GLU A 122 2.46 -4.78 29.57
CA GLU A 122 1.78 -3.85 28.66
C GLU A 122 2.56 -2.53 28.42
N GLU A 123 3.36 -2.12 29.39
CA GLU A 123 4.23 -0.94 29.36
C GLU A 123 5.35 -1.02 28.30
N THR A 124 5.70 -2.23 27.86
CA THR A 124 6.72 -2.47 26.82
C THR A 124 6.10 -2.70 25.44
N LEU A 125 4.78 -2.53 25.29
CA LEU A 125 4.15 -2.62 23.98
C LEU A 125 4.68 -1.51 23.06
N PRO A 126 4.89 -1.81 21.76
CA PRO A 126 5.29 -0.80 20.80
C PRO A 126 4.34 0.41 20.81
N GLU A 127 4.90 1.62 20.75
CA GLU A 127 4.11 2.86 20.70
C GLU A 127 3.11 2.84 19.53
N ASP A 128 1.93 3.40 19.78
CA ASP A 128 0.91 3.55 18.74
C ASP A 128 1.31 4.67 17.76
N ILE A 129 2.19 4.34 16.83
CA ILE A 129 2.60 5.26 15.74
C ILE A 129 1.47 5.56 14.75
N THR A 130 0.27 4.99 14.95
CA THR A 130 -0.94 5.38 14.21
C THR A 130 -1.74 6.44 14.96
N HIS A 131 -1.06 7.52 15.34
CA HIS A 131 -1.72 8.78 15.60
C HIS A 131 -2.38 9.28 14.31
N PRO A 132 -3.55 9.93 14.38
CA PRO A 132 -4.11 10.67 13.27
C PRO A 132 -3.24 11.92 13.04
N ALA A 133 -2.01 11.73 12.58
CA ALA A 133 -1.31 12.80 11.89
C ALA A 133 -2.21 13.16 10.72
N SER A 134 -2.83 14.34 10.82
CA SER A 134 -3.84 14.87 9.94
C SER A 134 -3.64 14.38 8.51
N LEU A 135 -4.64 13.68 7.97
CA LEU A 135 -4.82 13.54 6.53
C LEU A 135 -5.02 14.94 5.94
N HIS A 136 -3.95 15.73 5.86
CA HIS A 136 -3.89 16.96 5.07
C HIS A 136 -3.72 16.64 3.57
N GLY A 137 -3.64 15.36 3.20
CA GLY A 137 -3.73 14.88 1.83
C GLY A 137 -4.97 14.02 1.63
N GLU A 138 -5.64 14.20 0.49
CA GLU A 138 -6.67 13.28 0.00
C GLU A 138 -6.14 11.83 -0.03
N VAL A 139 -7.08 10.88 0.00
CA VAL A 139 -6.84 9.43 0.01
C VAL A 139 -5.79 9.07 -1.05
N VAL A 140 -4.55 8.87 -0.60
CA VAL A 140 -3.43 8.53 -1.47
C VAL A 140 -3.71 7.15 -2.05
N ASP A 141 -4.00 7.09 -3.35
CA ASP A 141 -3.89 5.87 -4.12
C ASP A 141 -2.44 5.38 -3.91
N CYS A 142 -2.26 4.29 -3.17
CA CYS A 142 -0.94 3.82 -2.79
C CYS A 142 -0.17 3.35 -4.03
N PHE A 143 0.61 4.26 -4.61
CA PHE A 143 1.71 3.89 -5.48
C PHE A 143 2.83 3.35 -4.59
N LEU A 144 3.40 2.21 -4.98
CA LEU A 144 4.64 1.71 -4.40
C LEU A 144 5.71 2.79 -4.58
N THR A 145 6.02 3.55 -3.54
CA THR A 145 7.28 4.27 -3.44
C THR A 145 8.31 3.21 -3.04
N SER A 146 9.04 2.70 -4.02
CA SER A 146 10.32 2.07 -3.71
C SER A 146 11.23 3.19 -3.20
N ASP A 147 11.55 3.16 -1.91
CA ASP A 147 12.69 3.89 -1.37
C ASP A 147 13.92 3.35 -2.08
N THR A 148 14.30 4.05 -3.15
CA THR A 148 15.63 3.94 -3.71
C THR A 148 16.22 5.33 -3.64
N ASP A 149 17.07 5.53 -2.62
CA ASP A 149 18.09 6.60 -2.52
C ASP A 149 19.11 6.56 -3.70
N SER A 150 18.76 5.91 -4.81
CA SER A 150 19.54 5.90 -6.03
C SER A 150 19.22 7.16 -6.79
N ALA A 151 20.25 7.98 -7.04
CA ALA A 151 20.21 9.11 -7.95
C ALA A 151 19.24 8.83 -9.12
N HIS A 152 18.17 9.63 -9.24
CA HIS A 152 17.13 9.43 -10.24
C HIS A 152 17.75 9.33 -11.64
N ILE A 153 17.89 8.11 -12.16
CA ILE A 153 18.34 7.90 -13.54
C ILE A 153 17.16 8.28 -14.44
N PRO A 154 17.29 9.29 -15.31
CA PRO A 154 16.22 9.67 -16.21
C PRO A 154 15.91 8.51 -17.17
N LEU A 155 14.62 8.26 -17.46
CA LEU A 155 14.19 7.19 -18.38
C LEU A 155 14.73 7.41 -19.79
N PHE A 156 14.92 8.67 -20.18
CA PHE A 156 15.51 9.09 -21.44
C PHE A 156 16.19 10.44 -21.25
N ASP A 157 17.21 10.72 -22.04
CA ASP A 157 17.83 12.03 -22.08
C ASP A 157 17.01 12.97 -23.00
N GLU A 158 16.28 13.89 -22.40
CA GLU A 158 15.46 14.88 -23.12
C GLU A 158 16.27 15.82 -24.01
N LEU A 159 17.56 16.07 -23.69
CA LEU A 159 18.42 16.97 -24.48
C LEU A 159 18.75 16.41 -25.86
N ARG A 160 18.53 15.10 -26.07
CA ARG A 160 18.70 14.44 -27.37
C ARG A 160 17.61 14.77 -28.38
N PHE A 161 16.52 15.41 -27.95
CA PHE A 161 15.37 15.68 -28.80
C PHE A 161 15.24 17.16 -29.11
N SER A 162 15.28 17.50 -30.40
CA SER A 162 15.18 18.89 -30.86
C SER A 162 13.73 19.41 -30.94
N SER A 163 12.72 18.58 -30.63
CA SER A 163 11.32 19.00 -30.62
C SER A 163 10.45 18.11 -29.73
N TRP A 164 9.41 18.72 -29.16
CA TRP A 164 8.40 18.04 -28.35
C TRP A 164 7.78 16.83 -29.06
N LEU A 165 7.38 17.00 -30.33
CA LEU A 165 6.75 15.92 -31.10
C LEU A 165 7.71 14.74 -31.35
N ARG A 166 9.02 14.98 -31.49
CA ARG A 166 10.01 13.91 -31.63
C ARG A 166 10.17 13.13 -30.33
N LEU A 167 10.24 13.83 -29.21
CA LEU A 167 10.27 13.22 -27.88
C LEU A 167 9.01 12.38 -27.63
N LEU A 168 7.83 12.99 -27.82
CA LEU A 168 6.54 12.35 -27.63
C LEU A 168 6.37 11.08 -28.48
N ASN A 169 6.68 11.16 -29.78
CA ASN A 169 6.59 10.00 -30.66
C ASN A 169 7.57 8.90 -30.27
N THR A 170 8.77 9.25 -29.78
CA THR A 170 9.76 8.27 -29.33
C THR A 170 9.26 7.51 -28.09
N VAL A 171 8.69 8.23 -27.11
CA VAL A 171 8.07 7.60 -25.93
C VAL A 171 6.89 6.72 -26.34
N ILE A 172 6.05 7.16 -27.29
CA ILE A 172 4.94 6.33 -27.82
C ILE A 172 5.48 5.04 -28.47
N ILE A 173 6.56 5.11 -29.25
CA ILE A 173 7.16 3.91 -29.88
C ILE A 173 7.67 2.93 -28.81
N ILE A 174 8.33 3.44 -27.77
CA ILE A 174 8.79 2.63 -26.64
C ILE A 174 7.59 1.96 -25.95
N LEU A 175 6.52 2.72 -25.67
CA LEU A 175 5.32 2.18 -25.06
C LEU A 175 4.65 1.12 -25.95
N LEU A 176 4.58 1.33 -27.27
CA LEU A 176 4.07 0.34 -28.22
C LEU A 176 4.91 -0.95 -28.20
N PHE A 177 6.23 -0.84 -28.14
CA PHE A 177 7.11 -2.00 -28.01
C PHE A 177 6.84 -2.75 -26.71
N VAL A 178 6.76 -2.05 -25.58
CA VAL A 178 6.51 -2.64 -24.25
C VAL A 178 5.14 -3.32 -24.19
N VAL A 179 4.10 -2.65 -24.70
CA VAL A 179 2.74 -3.20 -24.81
C VAL A 179 2.70 -4.44 -25.70
N LYS A 180 3.46 -4.45 -26.80
CA LYS A 180 3.55 -5.61 -27.71
C LYS A 180 4.29 -6.79 -27.07
N LYS A 181 5.24 -6.53 -26.17
CA LYS A 181 6.07 -7.57 -25.51
C LYS A 181 5.50 -8.06 -24.19
N SER A 182 4.58 -7.33 -23.56
CA SER A 182 4.05 -7.66 -22.24
C SER A 182 2.53 -7.53 -22.18
N SER A 183 1.83 -8.64 -21.95
CA SER A 183 0.39 -8.67 -21.73
C SER A 183 -0.04 -7.83 -20.52
N LYS A 184 0.79 -7.79 -19.47
CA LYS A 184 0.60 -6.91 -18.29
C LYS A 184 0.68 -5.44 -18.68
N ALA A 185 1.64 -5.06 -19.52
CA ALA A 185 1.75 -3.70 -20.02
C ALA A 185 0.59 -3.32 -20.93
N LYS A 186 0.11 -4.24 -21.77
CA LYS A 186 -1.08 -4.03 -22.60
C LYS A 186 -2.32 -3.71 -21.76
N HIS A 187 -2.53 -4.42 -20.65
CA HIS A 187 -3.62 -4.11 -19.72
C HIS A 187 -3.44 -2.74 -19.04
N ARG A 188 -2.20 -2.34 -18.73
CA ARG A 188 -1.91 -1.08 -18.01
C ARG A 188 -1.97 0.16 -18.89
N PHE A 189 -1.41 0.09 -20.09
CA PHE A 189 -1.23 1.26 -20.96
C PHE A 189 -2.16 1.31 -22.17
N SER A 190 -2.92 0.23 -22.41
CA SER A 190 -3.71 0.03 -23.63
C SER A 190 -2.85 -0.08 -24.90
N ASP A 191 -3.46 -0.52 -26.00
CA ASP A 191 -2.86 -0.52 -27.34
C ASP A 191 -3.40 0.61 -28.23
N LYS A 192 -4.34 1.42 -27.71
CA LYS A 192 -4.94 2.54 -28.45
C LYS A 192 -4.00 3.74 -28.48
N ARG A 193 -3.70 4.24 -29.68
CA ARG A 193 -2.80 5.38 -29.91
C ARG A 193 -3.14 6.63 -29.09
N ASN A 194 -4.42 7.00 -28.98
CA ASN A 194 -4.82 8.20 -28.23
C ASN A 194 -4.55 8.08 -26.73
N GLN A 195 -4.71 6.87 -26.17
CA GLN A 195 -4.41 6.62 -24.75
C GLN A 195 -2.91 6.60 -24.51
N LEU A 196 -2.15 5.99 -25.42
CA LEU A 196 -0.68 6.01 -25.38
C LEU A 196 -0.11 7.42 -25.49
N LEU A 197 -0.76 8.31 -26.25
CA LEU A 197 -0.38 9.71 -26.34
C LEU A 197 -0.51 10.40 -24.98
N SER A 198 -1.68 10.34 -24.35
CA SER A 198 -1.88 10.94 -23.01
C SER A 198 -0.94 10.34 -21.96
N ILE A 199 -0.66 9.04 -22.04
CA ILE A 199 0.28 8.37 -21.13
C ILE A 199 1.72 8.87 -21.38
N ALA A 200 2.13 9.00 -22.63
CA ALA A 200 3.45 9.50 -22.99
C ALA A 200 3.65 10.94 -22.49
N GLU A 201 2.65 11.80 -22.65
CA GLU A 201 2.67 13.17 -22.10
C GLU A 201 2.85 13.16 -20.58
N ILE A 202 2.08 12.33 -19.86
CA ILE A 202 2.20 12.20 -18.40
C ILE A 202 3.60 11.73 -17.99
N ILE A 203 4.17 10.75 -18.69
CA ILE A 203 5.52 10.23 -18.38
C ILE A 203 6.56 11.33 -18.54
N ILE A 204 6.50 12.07 -19.66
CA ILE A 204 7.44 13.16 -19.94
C ILE A 204 7.30 14.28 -18.90
N CYS A 205 6.07 14.70 -18.60
CA CYS A 205 5.81 15.71 -17.58
C CYS A 205 6.30 15.30 -16.19
N ARG A 206 6.11 14.03 -15.80
CA ARG A 206 6.61 13.51 -14.51
C ARG A 206 8.13 13.51 -14.43
N GLN A 207 8.82 13.09 -15.50
CA GLN A 207 10.28 13.16 -15.52
C GLN A 207 10.77 14.62 -15.43
N ALA A 208 10.15 15.53 -16.17
CA ALA A 208 10.48 16.95 -16.11
C ALA A 208 10.26 17.52 -14.70
N GLN A 209 9.16 17.15 -14.03
CA GLN A 209 8.88 17.55 -12.64
C GLN A 209 9.86 16.95 -11.63
N LEU A 210 10.36 15.73 -11.86
CA LEU A 210 11.38 15.13 -11.01
C LEU A 210 12.74 15.84 -11.18
N ARG A 211 13.10 16.24 -12.41
CA ARG A 211 14.37 16.92 -12.70
C ARG A 211 14.35 18.40 -12.35
N TYR A 212 13.21 19.04 -12.58
CA TYR A 212 12.96 20.47 -12.34
C TYR A 212 11.67 20.61 -11.52
N PRO A 213 11.72 20.38 -10.20
CA PRO A 213 10.55 20.50 -9.35
C PRO A 213 9.97 21.92 -9.46
N PRO A 214 8.63 22.07 -9.59
CA PRO A 214 8.01 23.37 -9.72
C PRO A 214 8.27 24.21 -8.46
N SER A 215 8.44 25.53 -8.64
CA SER A 215 8.60 26.43 -7.50
C SER A 215 7.34 26.49 -6.65
N GLU A 216 7.49 26.80 -5.35
CA GLU A 216 6.37 26.93 -4.42
C GLU A 216 5.31 27.95 -4.90
N THR A 217 5.72 28.97 -5.64
CA THR A 217 4.81 29.97 -6.24
C THR A 217 3.96 29.37 -7.36
N ILE A 218 4.57 28.58 -8.25
CA ILE A 218 3.87 27.90 -9.35
C ILE A 218 2.94 26.80 -8.81
N LYS A 219 3.39 26.08 -7.77
CA LYS A 219 2.56 25.12 -7.04
C LYS A 219 1.29 25.77 -6.48
N LYS A 220 1.40 26.94 -5.83
CA LYS A 220 0.25 27.69 -5.31
C LYS A 220 -0.65 28.24 -6.42
N GLN A 221 -0.07 28.76 -7.50
CA GLN A 221 -0.83 29.40 -8.58
C GLN A 221 -1.62 28.40 -9.44
N LEU A 222 -1.10 27.17 -9.60
CA LEU A 222 -1.77 26.09 -10.34
C LEU A 222 -2.58 25.15 -9.44
N ASN A 223 -2.73 25.45 -8.14
CA ASN A 223 -3.26 24.51 -7.12
C ASN A 223 -2.56 23.13 -7.14
N LEU A 224 -1.33 23.08 -7.63
CA LEU A 224 -0.50 21.88 -7.66
C LEU A 224 0.21 21.75 -6.31
N HIS A 225 -0.50 21.24 -5.29
CA HIS A 225 0.11 20.86 -4.03
C HIS A 225 1.01 19.63 -4.21
N LEU A 226 2.22 19.84 -4.71
CA LEU A 226 3.29 18.86 -4.57
C LEU A 226 3.96 19.09 -3.21
N TYR A 227 3.60 18.23 -2.26
CA TYR A 227 4.27 18.03 -0.98
C TYR A 227 5.78 17.93 -1.20
N THR A 228 6.55 18.87 -0.64
CA THR A 228 7.96 18.61 -0.30
C THR A 228 8.02 17.80 1.01
N PRO A 229 9.06 16.96 1.17
CA PRO A 229 9.15 15.96 2.24
C PRO A 229 9.11 16.55 3.65
#